data_AF-L8WD05-F1
#
_entry.id   AF-L8WD05-F1
#
_cell.length_a   1.000
_cell.length_b   1.000
_cell.length_c   1.000
_cell.angle_alpha   90.00
_cell.angle_beta   90.00
_cell.angle_gamma   90.00
#
_symmetry.space_group_name_H-M   'P 1'
#
loop_
_entity.id
_entity.type
_entity.pdbx_description
1 polymer ?
#
loop_
_entity_poly.entity_id
_entity_poly.type
_entity_poly.pdbx_seq_one_letter_code
_entity_poly.pdbx_strand_id
1 'polypeptide(L)'
;MIATGTQNDIVRLTEDAIGISYLLRFIYPNRLPLTIDPDALPVYLTVVQKYDVGGALELIDELIVLNTLPHKLLSSDPIRIHQLAGQFNLVKTRVAAAPLITSDQVDFCDLDKVAELARKYSSLRLVYLMNIQAMRAKVLSDVLFKYNSEPIKPTGSDQEVYWYLSCGDCQSRNVKNRETFMKIPPSWVLAWTRHVYETLLVSSEPIAAMSDLQLFQSSVFERFKGREDMCQKCLSDYADYPSQGPKFDRWAGGIKSVLEAQLAKLELVYAL
;
A
#
# COMPACT_ATOMS: atom_id res chain seq x y z
N MET A 1 -54.06 -13.70 29.22
CA MET A 1 -54.95 -12.75 28.54
C MET A 1 -54.46 -12.67 27.09
N ILE A 2 -55.08 -13.44 26.20
CA ILE A 2 -54.66 -13.54 24.79
C ILE A 2 -55.31 -12.37 24.07
N ALA A 3 -54.51 -11.40 23.64
CA ALA A 3 -55.00 -10.28 22.84
C ALA A 3 -55.43 -10.82 21.47
N THR A 4 -56.74 -10.83 21.27
CA THR A 4 -57.41 -11.08 20.00
C THR A 4 -56.96 -10.06 18.96
N GLY A 5 -56.57 -10.57 17.79
CA GLY A 5 -55.97 -9.81 16.69
C GLY A 5 -56.79 -8.59 16.28
N THR A 6 -56.11 -7.45 16.24
CA THR A 6 -56.59 -6.24 15.61
C THR A 6 -56.36 -6.31 14.10
N GLN A 7 -57.43 -6.00 13.35
CA GLN A 7 -57.48 -5.27 12.08
C GLN A 7 -56.20 -5.20 11.22
N ASN A 8 -56.31 -5.54 9.94
CA ASN A 8 -55.34 -5.36 8.84
C ASN A 8 -54.32 -4.20 8.98
N ASP A 9 -53.32 -4.38 9.84
CA ASP A 9 -52.22 -3.45 10.00
C ASP A 9 -51.22 -3.70 8.86
N ILE A 10 -51.28 -2.84 7.84
CA ILE A 10 -50.30 -2.86 6.75
C ILE A 10 -48.97 -2.34 7.30
N VAL A 11 -48.06 -3.26 7.61
CA VAL A 11 -46.68 -2.92 7.95
C VAL A 11 -45.92 -2.59 6.67
N ARG A 12 -45.51 -1.32 6.51
CA ARG A 12 -44.67 -0.88 5.39
C ARG A 12 -43.20 -1.16 5.71
N LEU A 13 -42.55 -1.94 4.86
CA LEU A 13 -41.12 -2.24 4.94
C LEU A 13 -40.39 -1.48 3.83
N THR A 14 -39.15 -1.07 4.10
CA THR A 14 -38.33 -0.27 3.18
C THR A 14 -37.47 -1.12 2.25
N GLU A 15 -37.32 -2.40 2.60
CA GLU A 15 -36.54 -3.42 1.92
C GLU A 15 -37.27 -3.91 0.67
N ASP A 16 -36.51 -4.43 -0.28
CA ASP A 16 -37.05 -5.15 -1.41
C ASP A 16 -37.61 -6.53 -1.01
N ALA A 17 -38.34 -7.15 -1.94
CA ALA A 17 -38.91 -8.48 -1.71
C ALA A 17 -37.86 -9.55 -1.37
N ILE A 18 -36.62 -9.35 -1.83
CA ILE A 18 -35.49 -10.26 -1.58
C ILE A 18 -35.06 -10.17 -0.11
N GLY A 19 -34.79 -8.97 0.39
CA GLY A 19 -34.44 -8.73 1.79
C GLY A 19 -35.51 -9.23 2.76
N ILE A 20 -36.78 -9.01 2.45
CA ILE A 20 -37.90 -9.50 3.28
C ILE A 20 -38.03 -11.02 3.24
N SER A 21 -37.91 -11.64 2.06
CA SER A 21 -37.90 -13.09 1.94
C SER A 21 -36.81 -13.73 2.81
N TYR A 22 -35.65 -13.09 2.90
CA TYR A 22 -34.55 -13.55 3.74
C TYR A 22 -34.81 -13.36 5.22
N LEU A 23 -35.34 -12.21 5.64
CA LEU A 23 -35.77 -11.98 7.03
C LEU A 23 -36.73 -13.06 7.51
N LEU A 24 -37.75 -13.36 6.69
CA LEU A 24 -38.78 -14.35 7.01
C LEU A 24 -38.21 -15.76 7.14
N ARG A 25 -37.15 -16.11 6.40
CA ARG A 25 -36.49 -17.42 6.52
C ARG A 25 -35.75 -17.61 7.85
N PHE A 26 -35.29 -16.54 8.48
CA PHE A 26 -34.70 -16.62 9.82
C PHE A 26 -35.77 -16.70 10.92
N ILE A 27 -36.91 -16.02 10.73
CA ILE A 27 -37.98 -15.95 11.73
C ILE A 27 -38.85 -17.21 11.73
N TYR A 28 -39.20 -17.73 10.54
CA TYR A 28 -40.08 -18.87 10.43
C TYR A 28 -39.29 -20.18 10.37
N PRO A 29 -39.56 -21.14 11.27
CA PRO A 29 -38.82 -22.39 11.33
C PRO A 29 -39.16 -23.22 10.11
N ASN A 30 -38.25 -23.27 9.13
CA ASN A 30 -38.05 -24.52 8.40
C ASN A 30 -36.77 -24.69 7.60
N ARG A 31 -35.92 -23.69 7.36
CA ARG A 31 -34.60 -23.90 6.74
C ARG A 31 -33.67 -22.77 7.17
N LEU A 32 -32.55 -23.09 7.84
CA LEU A 32 -31.37 -22.23 7.71
C LEU A 32 -31.23 -21.92 6.20
N PRO A 33 -30.94 -20.68 5.77
CA PRO A 33 -30.72 -20.40 4.37
C PRO A 33 -29.49 -21.20 3.88
N LEU A 34 -29.75 -22.41 3.38
CA LEU A 34 -28.78 -23.43 2.94
C LEU A 34 -27.96 -23.01 1.71
N THR A 35 -28.20 -21.81 1.18
CA THR A 35 -27.43 -21.21 0.08
C THR A 35 -27.46 -19.69 0.23
N ILE A 36 -26.37 -19.13 0.76
CA ILE A 36 -26.13 -17.68 0.74
C ILE A 36 -25.24 -17.41 -0.45
N ASP A 37 -25.79 -16.70 -1.44
CA ASP A 37 -25.00 -16.18 -2.56
C ASP A 37 -24.00 -15.14 -2.03
N PRO A 38 -22.71 -15.19 -2.41
CA PRO A 38 -21.73 -14.17 -2.07
C PRO A 38 -22.21 -12.72 -2.31
N ASP A 39 -22.99 -12.51 -3.38
CA ASP A 39 -23.48 -11.19 -3.75
C ASP A 39 -24.66 -10.72 -2.91
N ALA A 40 -25.46 -11.66 -2.41
CA ALA A 40 -26.58 -11.36 -1.53
C ALA A 40 -26.17 -11.22 -0.06
N LEU A 41 -25.01 -11.77 0.37
CA LEU A 41 -24.52 -11.74 1.75
C LEU A 41 -24.59 -10.37 2.45
N PRO A 42 -24.20 -9.24 1.82
CA PRO A 42 -24.32 -7.91 2.45
C PRO A 42 -25.77 -7.54 2.78
N VAL A 43 -26.72 -7.91 1.91
CA VAL A 43 -28.16 -7.66 2.13
C VAL A 43 -28.65 -8.47 3.32
N TYR A 44 -28.26 -9.74 3.42
CA TYR A 44 -28.61 -10.59 4.57
C TYR A 44 -28.14 -9.99 5.89
N LEU A 45 -26.87 -9.60 5.97
CA LEU A 45 -26.28 -9.05 7.18
C LEU A 45 -26.95 -7.73 7.58
N THR A 46 -27.26 -6.88 6.60
CA THR A 46 -27.96 -5.60 6.83
C THR A 46 -29.36 -5.80 7.39
N VAL A 47 -30.13 -6.71 6.80
CA VAL A 47 -31.51 -6.98 7.22
C VAL A 47 -31.54 -7.63 8.61
N VAL A 48 -30.70 -8.64 8.84
CA VAL A 48 -30.62 -9.32 10.14
C VAL A 48 -30.21 -8.35 11.24
N GLN A 49 -29.24 -7.48 10.99
CA GLN A 49 -28.81 -6.46 11.94
C GLN A 49 -29.90 -5.41 12.18
N LYS A 50 -30.60 -4.95 11.13
CA LYS A 50 -31.66 -3.93 11.25
C LYS A 50 -32.83 -4.41 12.12
N TYR A 51 -33.23 -5.67 11.97
CA TYR A 51 -34.38 -6.25 12.66
C TYR A 51 -34.02 -7.00 13.94
N ASP A 52 -32.74 -6.97 14.35
CA ASP A 52 -32.21 -7.63 15.53
C ASP A 52 -32.72 -9.08 15.70
N VAL A 53 -32.56 -9.87 14.63
CA VAL A 53 -33.00 -11.27 14.65
C VAL A 53 -32.05 -12.08 15.52
N GLY A 54 -32.47 -12.34 16.76
CA GLY A 54 -31.62 -12.97 17.78
C GLY A 54 -30.95 -14.27 17.30
N GLY A 55 -29.63 -14.35 17.45
CA GLY A 55 -28.83 -15.52 17.09
C GLY A 55 -28.50 -15.67 15.60
N ALA A 56 -29.07 -14.84 14.73
CA ALA A 56 -28.87 -14.99 13.29
C ALA A 56 -27.48 -14.53 12.84
N LEU A 57 -26.89 -13.50 13.46
CA LEU A 57 -25.52 -13.07 13.15
C LEU A 57 -24.51 -14.13 13.58
N GLU A 58 -24.66 -14.71 14.78
CA GLU A 58 -23.78 -15.79 15.26
C GLU A 58 -23.86 -17.03 14.37
N LEU A 59 -25.06 -17.36 13.88
CA LEU A 59 -25.28 -18.49 13.00
C LEU A 59 -24.71 -18.24 11.60
N ILE A 60 -24.85 -17.03 11.05
CA ILE A 60 -24.17 -16.64 9.81
C ILE A 60 -22.64 -16.70 9.99
N ASP A 61 -22.13 -16.22 11.12
CA ASP A 61 -20.70 -16.25 11.46
C ASP A 61 -20.15 -17.70 11.47
N GLU A 62 -20.89 -18.64 12.06
CA GLU A 62 -20.53 -20.06 12.03
C GLU A 62 -20.60 -20.67 10.62
N LEU A 63 -21.66 -20.38 9.86
CA LEU A 63 -21.82 -20.90 8.51
C LEU A 63 -20.69 -20.47 7.57
N ILE A 64 -20.25 -19.21 7.67
CA ILE A 64 -19.17 -18.70 6.83
C ILE A 64 -17.85 -19.40 7.19
N VAL A 65 -17.59 -19.63 8.48
CA VAL A 65 -16.36 -20.30 8.96
C VAL A 65 -16.29 -21.75 8.51
N LEU A 66 -17.43 -22.47 8.46
CA LEU A 66 -17.46 -23.86 7.99
C LEU A 66 -16.89 -24.01 6.57
N ASN A 67 -17.04 -22.98 5.71
CA ASN A 67 -16.44 -22.90 4.39
C ASN A 67 -16.67 -24.16 3.51
N THR A 68 -17.78 -24.87 3.74
CA THR A 68 -18.19 -26.06 2.99
C THR A 68 -19.14 -25.68 1.87
N LEU A 69 -19.17 -26.45 0.76
CA LEU A 69 -20.20 -26.27 -0.27
C LEU A 69 -21.60 -26.44 0.34
N PRO A 70 -22.57 -25.60 -0.06
CA PRO A 70 -22.52 -24.56 -1.11
C PRO A 70 -21.96 -23.20 -0.64
N HIS A 71 -21.61 -23.05 0.63
CA HIS A 71 -21.17 -21.83 1.30
C HIS A 71 -19.65 -21.63 1.32
N LYS A 72 -18.94 -21.92 0.23
CA LYS A 72 -17.48 -21.75 0.12
C LYS A 72 -17.07 -20.26 0.00
N LEU A 73 -17.72 -19.41 0.79
CA LEU A 73 -17.65 -17.95 0.80
C LEU A 73 -16.26 -17.47 1.25
N LEU A 74 -15.72 -18.12 2.28
CA LEU A 74 -14.44 -17.76 2.89
C LEU A 74 -13.28 -17.99 1.91
N SER A 75 -13.27 -19.11 1.17
CA SER A 75 -12.23 -19.36 0.17
C SER A 75 -12.47 -18.71 -1.19
N SER A 76 -13.70 -18.32 -1.54
CA SER A 76 -13.97 -17.67 -2.82
C SER A 76 -13.50 -16.21 -2.83
N ASP A 77 -13.71 -15.49 -1.72
CA ASP A 77 -13.36 -14.08 -1.59
C ASP A 77 -13.05 -13.73 -0.11
N PRO A 78 -11.90 -14.19 0.41
CA PRO A 78 -11.56 -14.02 1.84
C PRO A 78 -11.51 -12.54 2.25
N ILE A 79 -11.21 -11.64 1.32
CA ILE A 79 -11.14 -10.20 1.57
C ILE A 79 -12.55 -9.62 1.78
N ARG A 80 -13.51 -9.90 0.90
CA ARG A 80 -14.91 -9.47 1.07
C ARG A 80 -15.46 -9.91 2.41
N ILE A 81 -15.21 -11.17 2.71
CA ILE A 81 -15.72 -11.80 3.92
C ILE A 81 -15.08 -11.19 5.16
N HIS A 82 -13.79 -10.90 5.15
CA HIS A 82 -13.14 -10.18 6.25
C HIS A 82 -13.67 -8.75 6.43
N GLN A 83 -13.93 -8.02 5.35
CA GLN A 83 -14.52 -6.68 5.40
C GLN A 83 -15.93 -6.71 6.01
N LEU A 84 -16.79 -7.60 5.52
CA LEU A 84 -18.14 -7.79 6.05
C LEU A 84 -18.10 -8.24 7.52
N ALA A 85 -17.15 -9.09 7.88
CA ALA A 85 -16.96 -9.52 9.26
C ALA A 85 -16.57 -8.36 10.19
N GLY A 86 -15.77 -7.40 9.71
CA GLY A 86 -15.50 -6.16 10.44
C GLY A 86 -16.74 -5.28 10.59
N GLN A 87 -17.50 -5.08 9.52
CA GLN A 87 -18.67 -4.21 9.50
C GLN A 87 -19.82 -4.73 10.40
N PHE A 88 -20.06 -6.04 10.37
CA PHE A 88 -21.17 -6.68 11.08
C PHE A 88 -20.73 -7.41 12.36
N ASN A 89 -19.49 -7.18 12.80
CA ASN A 89 -18.91 -7.78 14.01
C ASN A 89 -18.96 -9.33 14.04
N LEU A 90 -18.71 -9.98 12.90
CA LEU A 90 -18.63 -11.44 12.78
C LEU A 90 -17.25 -11.92 13.24
N VAL A 91 -17.11 -12.14 14.55
CA VAL A 91 -15.81 -12.35 15.20
C VAL A 91 -15.09 -13.60 14.67
N LYS A 92 -15.79 -14.72 14.51
CA LYS A 92 -15.17 -16.00 14.10
C LYS A 92 -14.71 -15.94 12.64
N THR A 93 -15.54 -15.38 11.78
CA THR A 93 -15.27 -15.16 10.36
C THR A 93 -14.06 -14.25 10.16
N ARG A 94 -13.97 -13.16 10.93
CA ARG A 94 -12.81 -12.25 10.84
C ARG A 94 -11.51 -12.99 11.14
N VAL A 95 -11.49 -13.81 12.20
CA VAL A 95 -10.32 -14.61 12.59
C VAL A 95 -9.99 -15.68 11.53
N ALA A 96 -11.01 -16.34 10.96
CA ALA A 96 -10.82 -17.37 9.95
C ALA A 96 -10.38 -16.81 8.57
N ALA A 97 -10.82 -15.61 8.21
CA ALA A 97 -10.48 -14.96 6.95
C ALA A 97 -9.09 -14.32 6.96
N ALA A 98 -8.65 -13.78 8.10
CA ALA A 98 -7.34 -13.14 8.24
C ALA A 98 -6.15 -13.96 7.69
N PRO A 99 -5.97 -15.25 8.05
CA PRO A 99 -4.86 -16.04 7.52
C PRO A 99 -4.97 -16.29 6.01
N LEU A 100 -6.17 -16.32 5.45
CA LEU A 100 -6.36 -16.52 4.00
C LEU A 100 -5.99 -15.27 3.19
N ILE A 101 -6.12 -14.09 3.79
CA ILE A 101 -5.66 -12.83 3.19
C ILE A 101 -4.13 -12.76 3.24
N THR A 102 -3.52 -13.14 4.36
CA THR A 102 -2.06 -13.10 4.51
C THR A 102 -1.35 -14.22 3.75
N SER A 103 -1.99 -15.37 3.57
CA SER A 103 -1.39 -16.53 2.90
C SER A 103 -1.39 -16.43 1.37
N ASP A 104 -2.22 -15.54 0.79
CA ASP A 104 -2.30 -15.41 -0.68
C ASP A 104 -1.02 -14.80 -1.29
N GLN A 105 -0.05 -14.35 -0.48
CA GLN A 105 1.22 -13.72 -0.91
C GLN A 105 1.04 -12.58 -1.93
N VAL A 106 -0.19 -12.08 -2.10
CA VAL A 106 -0.50 -11.05 -3.09
C VAL A 106 0.03 -9.74 -2.55
N ASP A 107 1.10 -9.29 -3.17
CA ASP A 107 1.65 -7.96 -2.95
C ASP A 107 0.74 -6.93 -3.61
N PHE A 108 -0.23 -6.42 -2.86
CA PHE A 108 -1.16 -5.37 -3.32
C PHE A 108 -0.45 -4.05 -3.64
N CYS A 109 0.83 -3.91 -3.30
CA CYS A 109 1.65 -2.76 -3.65
C CYS A 109 2.53 -3.01 -4.88
N ASP A 110 2.34 -4.13 -5.59
CA ASP A 110 3.02 -4.41 -6.87
C ASP A 110 2.29 -3.72 -8.02
N LEU A 111 2.88 -2.63 -8.52
CA LEU A 111 2.31 -1.82 -9.60
C LEU A 111 2.19 -2.58 -10.92
N ASP A 112 3.03 -3.59 -11.15
CA ASP A 112 2.97 -4.36 -12.39
C ASP A 112 1.78 -5.34 -12.40
N LYS A 113 1.20 -5.62 -11.22
CA LYS A 113 0.01 -6.47 -11.07
C LYS A 113 -1.31 -5.69 -11.03
N VAL A 114 -1.30 -4.36 -11.08
CA VAL A 114 -2.50 -3.51 -10.96
C VAL A 114 -3.61 -3.94 -11.93
N ALA A 115 -3.26 -4.19 -13.20
CA ALA A 115 -4.25 -4.58 -14.22
C ALA A 115 -4.85 -5.98 -14.00
N GLU A 116 -4.11 -6.89 -13.34
CA GLU A 116 -4.62 -8.20 -12.93
C GLU A 116 -5.54 -8.06 -11.71
N LEU A 117 -5.09 -7.28 -10.72
CA LEU A 117 -5.85 -6.98 -9.51
C LEU A 117 -7.17 -6.25 -9.83
N ALA A 118 -7.16 -5.32 -10.79
CA ALA A 118 -8.33 -4.62 -11.34
C ALA A 118 -9.38 -5.54 -11.96
N ARG A 119 -8.97 -6.70 -12.48
CA ARG A 119 -9.89 -7.73 -13.00
C ARG A 119 -10.43 -8.63 -11.89
N LYS A 120 -9.64 -8.86 -10.83
CA LYS A 120 -9.98 -9.76 -9.72
C LYS A 120 -10.84 -9.08 -8.65
N TYR A 121 -10.69 -7.78 -8.44
CA TYR A 121 -11.34 -7.04 -7.37
C TYR A 121 -12.02 -5.77 -7.89
N SER A 122 -13.09 -5.31 -7.21
CA SER A 122 -13.73 -4.03 -7.54
C SER A 122 -12.82 -2.83 -7.23
N SER A 123 -13.02 -1.70 -7.91
CA SER A 123 -12.18 -0.49 -7.75
C SER A 123 -12.14 0.01 -6.31
N LEU A 124 -13.31 0.18 -5.68
CA LEU A 124 -13.41 0.60 -4.28
C LEU A 124 -12.59 -0.33 -3.36
N ARG A 125 -12.63 -1.65 -3.60
CA ARG A 125 -11.89 -2.63 -2.81
C ARG A 125 -10.39 -2.54 -3.04
N LEU A 126 -9.95 -2.29 -4.27
CA LEU A 126 -8.54 -2.09 -4.59
C LEU A 126 -7.98 -0.84 -3.93
N VAL A 127 -8.74 0.27 -3.91
CA VAL A 127 -8.32 1.49 -3.21
C VAL A 127 -8.06 1.20 -1.73
N TYR A 128 -8.93 0.43 -1.07
CA TYR A 128 -8.73 0.03 0.33
C TYR A 128 -7.54 -0.92 0.53
N LEU A 129 -7.35 -1.90 -0.36
CA LEU A 129 -6.30 -2.92 -0.23
C LEU A 129 -4.91 -2.40 -0.58
N MET A 130 -4.82 -1.59 -1.63
CA MET A 130 -3.56 -1.15 -2.17
C MET A 130 -2.99 0.04 -1.40
N ASN A 131 -3.83 0.79 -0.66
CA ASN A 131 -3.48 1.99 0.12
C ASN A 131 -2.43 2.86 -0.59
N ILE A 132 -2.90 3.89 -1.30
CA ILE A 132 -2.03 4.61 -2.23
C ILE A 132 -0.79 5.24 -1.56
N GLN A 133 -0.90 5.61 -0.28
CA GLN A 133 0.25 6.09 0.49
C GLN A 133 1.26 4.97 0.77
N ALA A 134 0.81 3.74 1.03
CA ALA A 134 1.68 2.58 1.18
C ALA A 134 2.38 2.21 -0.14
N MET A 135 1.67 2.27 -1.28
CA MET A 135 2.28 2.07 -2.60
C MET A 135 3.35 3.11 -2.91
N ARG A 136 3.06 4.39 -2.67
CA ARG A 136 4.02 5.47 -2.87
C ARG A 136 5.25 5.27 -1.98
N ALA A 137 5.06 5.01 -0.69
CA ALA A 137 6.14 4.72 0.25
C ALA A 137 6.99 3.53 -0.20
N LYS A 138 6.35 2.46 -0.69
CA LYS A 138 7.04 1.27 -1.20
C LYS A 138 7.87 1.58 -2.45
N VAL A 139 7.29 2.24 -3.46
CA VAL A 139 8.02 2.64 -4.68
C VAL A 139 9.24 3.48 -4.33
N LEU A 140 9.06 4.50 -3.50
CA LEU A 140 10.17 5.35 -3.06
C LEU A 140 11.23 4.52 -2.33
N SER A 141 10.83 3.60 -1.46
CA SER A 141 11.76 2.75 -0.72
C SER A 141 12.51 1.77 -1.61
N ASP A 142 11.82 1.15 -2.56
CA ASP A 142 12.38 0.19 -3.50
C ASP A 142 13.41 0.82 -4.43
N VAL A 143 13.25 2.11 -4.76
CA VAL A 143 14.18 2.83 -5.61
C VAL A 143 15.32 3.47 -4.78
N LEU A 144 15.01 4.13 -3.66
CA LEU A 144 15.99 4.95 -2.92
C LEU A 144 16.85 4.19 -1.90
N PHE A 145 16.36 3.06 -1.37
CA PHE A 145 17.04 2.36 -0.27
C PHE A 145 17.65 1.01 -0.67
N LYS A 146 17.59 0.62 -1.95
CA LYS A 146 18.33 -0.55 -2.48
C LYS A 146 19.77 -0.19 -2.84
N TYR A 147 20.59 0.09 -1.83
CA TYR A 147 21.98 0.53 -1.99
C TYR A 147 22.91 -0.47 -2.70
N ASN A 148 22.50 -1.73 -2.82
CA ASN A 148 23.26 -2.79 -3.47
C ASN A 148 22.90 -3.01 -4.95
N SER A 149 21.89 -2.31 -5.48
CA SER A 149 21.43 -2.41 -6.88
C SER A 149 21.24 -1.05 -7.54
N GLU A 150 21.09 -1.04 -8.86
CA GLU A 150 20.64 0.15 -9.58
C GLU A 150 19.23 0.58 -9.09
N PRO A 151 18.91 1.89 -9.12
CA PRO A 151 19.73 2.99 -9.66
C PRO A 151 20.67 3.63 -8.63
N ILE A 152 20.59 3.26 -7.35
CA ILE A 152 21.37 3.91 -6.28
C ILE A 152 22.83 3.52 -6.34
N LYS A 153 23.12 2.23 -6.53
CA LYS A 153 24.48 1.76 -6.73
C LYS A 153 25.00 2.29 -8.08
N PRO A 154 26.07 3.10 -8.11
CA PRO A 154 26.60 3.62 -9.36
C PRO A 154 27.19 2.49 -10.22
N THR A 155 26.88 2.50 -11.51
CA THR A 155 27.33 1.52 -12.50
C THR A 155 27.89 2.23 -13.74
N GLY A 156 28.54 1.49 -14.64
CA GLY A 156 29.08 2.03 -15.88
C GLY A 156 30.07 3.17 -15.66
N SER A 157 29.85 4.30 -16.35
CA SER A 157 30.68 5.50 -16.26
C SER A 157 30.70 6.16 -14.88
N ASP A 158 29.73 5.84 -14.02
CA ASP A 158 29.53 6.48 -12.72
C ASP A 158 30.01 5.58 -11.56
N GLN A 159 30.61 4.43 -11.82
CA GLN A 159 31.03 3.44 -10.80
C GLN A 159 31.91 4.03 -9.68
N GLU A 160 32.65 5.10 -9.97
CA GLU A 160 33.54 5.75 -9.02
C GLU A 160 32.94 7.04 -8.40
N VAL A 161 31.66 7.35 -8.63
CA VAL A 161 30.99 8.55 -8.12
C VAL A 161 31.12 8.69 -6.61
N TYR A 162 30.90 7.61 -5.84
CA TYR A 162 31.05 7.65 -4.38
C TYR A 162 32.47 8.03 -3.96
N TRP A 163 33.48 7.53 -4.68
CA TRP A 163 34.88 7.83 -4.41
C TRP A 163 35.21 9.28 -4.76
N TYR A 164 34.89 9.72 -5.98
CA TYR A 164 35.20 11.07 -6.46
C TYR A 164 34.48 12.19 -5.72
N LEU A 165 33.32 11.90 -5.15
CA LEU A 165 32.51 12.85 -4.39
C LEU A 165 32.73 12.76 -2.87
N SER A 166 33.77 12.04 -2.45
CA SER A 166 34.19 11.98 -1.06
C SER A 166 35.45 12.80 -0.86
N CYS A 167 35.58 13.48 0.28
CA CYS A 167 36.78 14.26 0.56
C CYS A 167 38.03 13.40 0.74
N GLY A 168 39.19 14.04 0.65
CA GLY A 168 40.50 13.37 0.80
C GLY A 168 40.61 12.53 2.09
N ASP A 169 40.03 12.98 3.20
CA ASP A 169 40.02 12.23 4.46
C ASP A 169 39.16 10.96 4.37
N CYS A 170 37.96 11.08 3.81
CA CYS A 170 37.04 9.96 3.60
C CYS A 170 37.60 8.95 2.60
N GLN A 171 38.25 9.43 1.54
CA GLN A 171 38.99 8.58 0.60
C GLN A 171 40.14 7.87 1.31
N SER A 172 41.02 8.61 2.01
CA SER A 172 42.21 8.08 2.69
C SER A 172 41.89 6.98 3.70
N ARG A 173 40.81 7.14 4.49
CA ARG A 173 40.34 6.12 5.44
C ARG A 173 39.92 4.81 4.77
N ASN A 174 39.55 4.87 3.49
CA ASN A 174 38.99 3.76 2.73
C ASN A 174 39.89 3.27 1.59
N VAL A 175 41.11 3.79 1.43
CA VAL A 175 42.05 3.43 0.34
C VAL A 175 42.30 1.93 0.26
N LYS A 176 42.48 1.25 1.40
CA LYS A 176 42.74 -0.19 1.45
C LYS A 176 41.51 -1.05 1.10
N ASN A 177 40.31 -0.47 1.17
CA ASN A 177 39.02 -1.14 1.00
C ASN A 177 38.16 -0.42 -0.07
N ARG A 178 38.80 0.05 -1.16
CA ARG A 178 38.14 0.84 -2.21
C ARG A 178 36.92 0.13 -2.80
N GLU A 179 37.01 -1.17 -3.04
CA GLU A 179 35.87 -1.97 -3.52
C GLU A 179 34.70 -2.01 -2.54
N THR A 180 34.99 -2.08 -1.24
CA THR A 180 33.97 -2.05 -0.18
C THR A 180 33.34 -0.66 -0.09
N PHE A 181 34.15 0.40 -0.24
CA PHE A 181 33.65 1.77 -0.27
C PHE A 181 32.75 2.05 -1.47
N MET A 182 32.98 1.40 -2.61
CA MET A 182 32.09 1.46 -3.77
C MET A 182 30.78 0.68 -3.56
N LYS A 183 30.71 -0.21 -2.55
CA LYS A 183 29.52 -1.01 -2.21
C LYS A 183 28.73 -0.44 -1.04
N ILE A 184 29.31 0.47 -0.26
CA ILE A 184 28.68 1.09 0.90
C ILE A 184 28.39 2.56 0.58
N PRO A 185 27.14 3.02 0.65
CA PRO A 185 26.80 4.41 0.39
C PRO A 185 27.51 5.36 1.37
N PRO A 186 28.20 6.41 0.88
CA PRO A 186 28.70 7.49 1.73
C PRO A 186 27.58 8.17 2.54
N SER A 187 27.93 8.83 3.65
CA SER A 187 26.93 9.52 4.49
C SER A 187 26.11 10.56 3.73
N TRP A 188 26.69 11.21 2.72
CA TRP A 188 25.96 12.16 1.88
C TRP A 188 24.88 11.49 1.02
N VAL A 189 25.09 10.26 0.56
CA VAL A 189 24.08 9.48 -0.18
C VAL A 189 22.92 9.13 0.75
N LEU A 190 23.22 8.70 1.98
CA LEU A 190 22.20 8.37 2.98
C LEU A 190 21.34 9.59 3.32
N ALA A 191 21.97 10.73 3.58
CA ALA A 191 21.27 11.97 3.90
C ALA A 191 20.45 12.49 2.71
N TRP A 192 21.00 12.43 1.50
CA TRP A 192 20.31 12.81 0.27
C TRP A 192 19.11 11.91 -0.01
N THR A 193 19.28 10.57 -0.01
CA THR A 193 18.18 9.62 -0.24
C THR A 193 17.04 9.80 0.75
N ARG A 194 17.36 10.04 2.03
CA ARG A 194 16.36 10.37 3.05
C ARG A 194 15.63 11.67 2.75
N HIS A 195 16.35 12.74 2.37
CA HIS A 195 15.72 14.02 2.03
C HIS A 195 14.78 13.91 0.82
N VAL A 196 15.21 13.19 -0.22
CA VAL A 196 14.38 12.91 -1.39
C VAL A 196 13.15 12.09 -0.98
N TYR A 197 13.32 11.04 -0.18
CA TYR A 197 12.21 10.22 0.31
C TYR A 197 11.18 11.05 1.08
N GLU A 198 11.60 11.81 2.09
CA GLU A 198 10.71 12.62 2.93
C GLU A 198 9.96 13.67 2.10
N THR A 199 10.66 14.31 1.15
CA THR A 199 10.06 15.32 0.27
C THR A 199 9.03 14.70 -0.69
N LEU A 200 9.39 13.59 -1.35
CA LEU A 200 8.51 12.94 -2.32
C LEU A 200 7.35 12.20 -1.65
N LEU A 201 7.50 11.73 -0.42
CA LEU A 201 6.43 11.05 0.32
C LEU A 201 5.28 11.99 0.64
N VAL A 202 5.58 13.23 1.03
CA VAL A 202 4.57 14.23 1.39
C VAL A 202 4.02 14.97 0.16
N SER A 203 4.81 15.09 -0.90
CA SER A 203 4.39 15.75 -2.14
C SER A 203 3.39 14.90 -2.93
N SER A 204 2.30 15.53 -3.37
CA SER A 204 1.36 14.98 -4.37
C SER A 204 1.70 15.41 -5.80
N GLU A 205 2.69 16.28 -5.99
CA GLU A 205 3.02 16.82 -7.31
C GLU A 205 4.02 15.95 -8.08
N PRO A 206 3.98 15.96 -9.43
CA PRO A 206 5.01 15.32 -10.25
C PRO A 206 6.40 15.90 -9.97
N ILE A 207 7.43 15.05 -10.09
CA ILE A 207 8.83 15.47 -9.86
C ILE A 207 9.22 16.65 -10.78
N ALA A 208 8.70 16.70 -12.00
CA ALA A 208 8.91 17.80 -12.93
C ALA A 208 8.41 19.17 -12.42
N ALA A 209 7.32 19.19 -11.64
CA ALA A 209 6.77 20.41 -11.05
C ALA A 209 7.62 20.90 -9.86
N MET A 210 8.33 19.99 -9.18
CA MET A 210 9.21 20.28 -8.04
C MET A 210 10.60 20.80 -8.44
N SER A 211 10.71 21.45 -9.61
CA SER A 211 11.98 21.94 -10.15
C SER A 211 12.70 22.92 -9.22
N ASP A 212 11.95 23.72 -8.45
CA ASP A 212 12.48 24.69 -7.50
C ASP A 212 13.18 24.05 -6.28
N LEU A 213 12.84 22.80 -5.96
CA LEU A 213 13.45 22.09 -4.82
C LEU A 213 14.83 21.52 -5.16
N GLN A 214 15.18 21.49 -6.46
CA GLN A 214 16.51 21.09 -6.95
C GLN A 214 17.03 19.77 -6.35
N LEU A 215 16.12 18.83 -6.02
CA LEU A 215 16.42 17.60 -5.27
C LEU A 215 17.48 16.70 -5.93
N PHE A 216 17.60 16.80 -7.25
CA PHE A 216 18.52 16.01 -8.07
C PHE A 216 19.64 16.86 -8.67
N GLN A 217 19.89 18.04 -8.10
CA GLN A 217 20.98 18.93 -8.46
C GLN A 217 21.90 19.12 -7.25
N SER A 218 23.19 19.31 -7.51
CA SER A 218 24.24 19.43 -6.51
C SER A 218 24.04 20.61 -5.56
N SER A 219 23.28 21.63 -5.96
CA SER A 219 22.82 22.71 -5.08
C SER A 219 22.00 22.23 -3.89
N VAL A 220 21.41 21.02 -3.93
CA VAL A 220 20.72 20.40 -2.80
C VAL A 220 21.64 20.27 -1.58
N PHE A 221 22.95 20.16 -1.79
CA PHE A 221 23.95 20.00 -0.73
C PHE A 221 24.06 21.21 0.20
N GLU A 222 23.68 22.41 -0.26
CA GLU A 222 23.62 23.62 0.59
C GLU A 222 22.66 23.43 1.78
N ARG A 223 21.61 22.62 1.62
CA ARG A 223 20.64 22.33 2.70
C ARG A 223 21.21 21.47 3.82
N PHE A 224 22.37 20.84 3.61
CA PHE A 224 23.00 19.95 4.57
C PHE A 224 24.20 20.60 5.29
N LYS A 225 24.49 21.87 4.97
CA LYS A 225 25.56 22.63 5.61
C LYS A 225 25.31 22.74 7.11
N GLY A 226 26.31 22.35 7.91
CA GLY A 226 26.22 22.37 9.37
C GLY A 226 25.52 21.18 10.01
N ARG A 227 25.06 20.18 9.24
CA ARG A 227 24.50 18.95 9.81
C ARG A 227 25.58 18.00 10.34
N GLU A 228 25.32 17.38 11.48
CA GLU A 228 26.27 16.46 12.12
C GLU A 228 26.29 15.06 11.50
N ASP A 229 25.22 14.65 10.80
CA ASP A 229 25.10 13.33 10.17
C ASP A 229 25.83 13.23 8.81
N MET A 230 26.52 14.30 8.41
CA MET A 230 27.26 14.38 7.15
C MET A 230 28.69 14.87 7.34
N CYS A 231 29.60 14.36 6.50
CA CYS A 231 30.96 14.87 6.48
C CYS A 231 30.98 16.26 5.85
N GLN A 232 31.19 17.29 6.67
CA GLN A 232 31.22 18.68 6.21
C GLN A 232 32.36 18.95 5.21
N LYS A 233 33.49 18.22 5.31
CA LYS A 233 34.56 18.31 4.30
C LYS A 233 34.12 17.78 2.93
N CYS A 234 33.37 16.68 2.88
CA CYS A 234 32.80 16.20 1.61
C CYS A 234 31.85 17.24 1.01
N LEU A 235 31.05 17.92 1.83
CA LEU A 235 30.16 19.00 1.38
C LEU A 235 30.93 20.22 0.86
N SER A 236 31.96 20.65 1.57
CA SER A 236 32.83 21.77 1.13
C SER A 236 33.51 21.47 -0.20
N ASP A 237 33.96 20.23 -0.41
CA ASP A 237 34.59 19.82 -1.67
C ASP A 237 33.65 19.97 -2.88
N TYR A 238 32.32 19.88 -2.71
CA TYR A 238 31.38 20.17 -3.81
C TYR A 238 31.43 21.64 -4.24
N ALA A 239 31.65 22.56 -3.30
CA ALA A 239 31.79 23.99 -3.59
C ALA A 239 33.19 24.30 -4.16
N ASP A 240 34.22 23.62 -3.66
CA ASP A 240 35.62 23.89 -4.00
C ASP A 240 36.06 23.24 -5.33
N TYR A 241 35.39 22.16 -5.77
CA TYR A 241 35.73 21.44 -7.00
C TYR A 241 34.58 21.47 -8.01
N PRO A 242 34.62 22.38 -9.02
CA PRO A 242 33.55 22.55 -10.02
C PRO A 242 33.21 21.29 -10.83
N SER A 243 34.10 20.29 -10.86
CA SER A 243 33.88 19.03 -11.57
C SER A 243 33.01 18.02 -10.80
N GLN A 244 32.76 18.23 -9.51
CA GLN A 244 32.00 17.32 -8.67
C GLN A 244 30.49 17.46 -8.86
N GLY A 245 29.99 18.71 -8.92
CA GLY A 245 28.56 19.00 -9.11
C GLY A 245 27.96 18.29 -10.33
N PRO A 246 28.53 18.45 -11.55
CA PRO A 246 28.01 17.80 -12.75
C PRO A 246 28.02 16.26 -12.71
N LYS A 247 28.95 15.65 -11.94
CA LYS A 247 28.97 14.18 -11.74
C LYS A 247 27.81 13.72 -10.87
N PHE A 248 27.53 14.46 -9.80
CA PHE A 248 26.35 14.20 -8.98
C PHE A 248 25.07 14.39 -9.78
N ASP A 249 24.93 15.52 -10.49
CA ASP A 249 23.72 15.85 -11.25
C ASP A 249 23.39 14.78 -12.28
N ARG A 250 24.41 14.25 -12.97
CA ARG A 250 24.25 13.14 -13.93
C ARG A 250 23.75 11.88 -13.25
N TRP A 251 24.42 11.44 -12.18
CA TRP A 251 24.05 10.22 -11.45
C TRP A 251 22.65 10.34 -10.82
N ALA A 252 22.38 11.46 -10.14
CA ALA A 252 21.08 11.76 -9.55
C ALA A 252 19.99 11.89 -10.62
N GLY A 253 20.31 12.40 -11.81
CA GLY A 253 19.42 12.45 -12.96
C GLY A 253 18.96 11.07 -13.42
N GLY A 254 19.84 10.07 -13.42
CA GLY A 254 19.46 8.68 -13.70
C GLY A 254 18.44 8.14 -12.70
N ILE A 255 18.64 8.41 -11.41
CA ILE A 255 17.71 8.03 -10.34
C ILE A 255 16.37 8.76 -10.48
N LYS A 256 16.41 10.06 -10.83
CA LYS A 256 15.22 10.88 -11.11
C LYS A 256 14.35 10.23 -12.18
N SER A 257 14.94 9.84 -13.32
CA SER A 257 14.19 9.21 -14.42
C SER A 257 13.53 7.89 -14.01
N VAL A 258 14.20 7.08 -13.19
CA VAL A 258 13.61 5.83 -12.66
C VAL A 258 12.43 6.13 -11.73
N LEU A 259 12.58 7.11 -10.83
CA LEU A 259 11.50 7.53 -9.93
C LEU A 259 10.30 8.08 -10.71
N GLU A 260 10.54 8.93 -11.71
CA GLU A 260 9.48 9.47 -12.58
C GLU A 260 8.72 8.36 -13.29
N ALA A 261 9.43 7.38 -13.86
CA ALA A 261 8.81 6.23 -14.53
C ALA A 261 7.97 5.37 -13.57
N GLN A 262 8.44 5.12 -12.34
CA GLN A 262 7.70 4.32 -11.36
C GLN A 262 6.52 5.09 -10.74
N LEU A 263 6.66 6.39 -10.47
CA LEU A 263 5.57 7.22 -9.96
C LEU A 263 4.51 7.48 -11.03
N ALA A 264 4.86 7.53 -12.32
CA ALA A 264 3.88 7.59 -13.40
C ALA A 264 2.96 6.36 -13.44
N LYS A 265 3.45 5.17 -13.03
CA LYS A 265 2.60 3.98 -12.89
C LYS A 265 1.60 4.10 -11.74
N LEU A 266 1.93 4.87 -10.69
CA LEU A 266 1.02 5.16 -9.57
C LEU A 266 -0.17 6.02 -10.00
N GLU A 267 -0.01 6.87 -11.02
CA GLU A 267 -1.13 7.65 -11.61
C GLU A 267 -2.24 6.76 -12.17
N LEU A 268 -1.89 5.57 -12.68
CA LEU A 268 -2.89 4.58 -13.11
C LEU A 268 -3.74 4.07 -11.95
N VAL A 269 -3.20 4.05 -10.73
CA VAL A 269 -3.90 3.64 -9.52
C VAL A 269 -4.73 4.79 -8.95
N TYR A 270 -4.27 6.04 -9.07
CA TYR A 270 -5.07 7.22 -8.74
C TYR A 270 -6.33 7.36 -9.63
N ALA A 271 -6.30 6.77 -10.83
CA ALA A 271 -7.41 6.80 -11.78
C ALA A 271 -8.46 5.68 -11.59
N LEU A 272 -8.24 4.72 -10.68
CA LEU A 272 -9.18 3.63 -10.34
C LEU A 272 -10.31 4.09 -9.41
#